data_AF-A0A1C4CB09-F1
#
_entry.id   AF-A0A1C4CB09-F1
#
_cell.length_a   1.000
_cell.length_b   1.000
_cell.length_c   1.000
_cell.angle_alpha   90.00
_cell.angle_beta   90.00
_cell.angle_gamma   90.00
#
_symmetry.space_group_name_H-M   'P 1'
#
loop_
_entity.id
_entity.type
_entity.pdbx_description
1 polymer ?
#
loop_
_entity_poly.entity_id
_entity_poly.type
_entity_poly.pdbx_seq_one_letter_code
_entity_poly.pdbx_strand_id
1 'polypeptide(L)'
;MPKITTRLKLELPLGNEHVKREVLNKAFEDIDKTVMLQTDLDNANKENTKYVNKKFEEAKTYADETATTKATQALSAADTNATSYASNALESAKKYTDDKLGKPNGIAGLDKDGKVPTTQLPKRTASDITLVDQKGYYTQKNAEAALQQVGDTLKNMQQKLSNYKSSKDTNGIFSIVECKRKDGTIFRKQILSDPDTNGNYRKQTINFYDESGTKIIGTDVYVITYDADGDVISEVLQ
;
A
#
# COMPACT_ATOMS: atom_id res chain seq x y z
N MET A 1 114.85 25.92 -16.03
CA MET A 1 113.74 25.72 -15.07
C MET A 1 113.65 24.25 -14.72
N PRO A 2 113.42 23.88 -13.45
CA PRO A 2 113.09 22.51 -13.06
C PRO A 2 111.85 22.04 -13.81
N LYS A 3 111.83 20.80 -14.30
CA LYS A 3 110.61 20.20 -14.86
C LYS A 3 109.79 19.68 -13.68
N ILE A 4 108.48 19.92 -13.67
CA ILE A 4 107.57 19.50 -12.61
C ILE A 4 106.47 18.60 -13.14
N THR A 5 105.89 17.77 -12.29
CA THR A 5 104.71 16.97 -12.61
C THR A 5 103.45 17.83 -12.74
N THR A 6 102.42 17.32 -13.41
CA THR A 6 101.29 18.15 -13.84
C THR A 6 100.25 18.34 -12.73
N ARG A 7 100.05 17.32 -11.89
CA ARG A 7 98.97 17.27 -10.88
C ARG A 7 99.46 17.60 -9.47
N LEU A 8 100.42 16.84 -8.95
CA LEU A 8 101.06 17.02 -7.64
C LEU A 8 102.09 18.16 -7.60
N LYS A 9 102.49 18.68 -8.77
CA LYS A 9 103.49 19.76 -8.91
C LYS A 9 104.84 19.41 -8.26
N LEU A 10 105.24 18.13 -8.29
CA LEU A 10 106.52 17.67 -7.76
C LEU A 10 107.65 17.95 -8.74
N GLU A 11 108.83 18.32 -8.25
CA GLU A 11 110.03 18.49 -9.08
C GLU A 11 110.57 17.15 -9.57
N LEU A 12 110.94 17.08 -10.86
CA LEU A 12 111.51 15.87 -11.46
C LEU A 12 112.99 15.73 -11.07
N PRO A 13 113.40 14.59 -10.49
CA PRO A 13 114.74 14.40 -9.96
C PRO A 13 115.82 14.40 -11.07
N LEU A 14 117.03 14.79 -10.68
CA LEU A 14 118.24 14.57 -11.47
C LEU A 14 118.75 13.19 -11.06
N GLY A 15 118.91 12.26 -12.01
CA GLY A 15 119.38 10.89 -11.73
C GLY A 15 120.75 10.85 -11.03
N ASN A 16 121.17 9.68 -10.56
CA ASN A 16 122.45 9.48 -9.90
C ASN A 16 123.26 8.35 -10.57
N GLU A 17 124.42 7.97 -10.01
CA GLU A 17 125.28 6.94 -10.62
C GLU A 17 124.62 5.55 -10.70
N HIS A 18 123.57 5.30 -9.91
CA HIS A 18 122.91 4.00 -9.81
C HIS A 18 121.56 3.93 -10.56
N VAL A 19 120.93 5.06 -10.87
CA VAL A 19 119.62 5.10 -11.53
C VAL A 19 119.53 6.22 -12.56
N LYS A 20 119.17 5.85 -13.79
CA LYS A 20 118.99 6.77 -14.92
C LYS A 20 117.85 7.76 -14.67
N ARG A 21 118.07 9.01 -15.04
CA ARG A 21 117.11 10.12 -14.88
C ARG A 21 115.77 9.83 -15.57
N GLU A 22 115.78 9.18 -16.72
CA GLU A 22 114.59 8.86 -17.50
C GLU A 22 113.67 7.89 -16.75
N VAL A 23 114.26 6.91 -16.06
CA VAL A 23 113.52 5.90 -15.28
C VAL A 23 112.87 6.55 -14.05
N LEU A 24 113.62 7.39 -13.33
CA LEU A 24 113.11 8.13 -12.17
C LEU A 24 112.01 9.14 -12.54
N ASN A 25 112.20 9.92 -13.60
CA ASN A 25 111.21 10.89 -14.05
C ASN A 25 109.91 10.18 -14.48
N LYS A 26 110.04 9.07 -15.19
CA LYS A 26 108.89 8.26 -15.59
C LYS A 26 108.12 7.74 -14.37
N ALA A 27 108.81 7.26 -13.34
CA ALA A 27 108.17 6.83 -12.10
C ALA A 27 107.38 7.98 -11.42
N PHE A 28 107.94 9.19 -11.35
CA PHE A 28 107.26 10.35 -10.77
C PHE A 28 106.05 10.79 -11.59
N GLU A 29 106.16 10.80 -12.92
CA GLU A 29 105.04 11.11 -13.81
C GLU A 29 103.94 10.05 -13.75
N ASP A 30 104.29 8.77 -13.60
CA ASP A 30 103.33 7.67 -13.49
C ASP A 30 102.60 7.71 -12.13
N ILE A 31 103.29 8.07 -11.03
CA ILE A 31 102.67 8.34 -9.73
C ILE A 31 101.72 9.54 -9.83
N ASP A 32 102.15 10.63 -10.46
CA ASP A 32 101.35 11.86 -10.63
C ASP A 32 100.06 11.64 -11.42
N LYS A 33 100.10 10.77 -12.43
CA LYS A 33 98.92 10.39 -13.24
C LYS A 33 97.95 9.48 -12.48
N THR A 34 98.44 8.69 -11.54
CA THR A 34 97.63 7.66 -10.86
C THR A 34 97.09 8.10 -9.51
N VAL A 35 97.71 9.11 -8.88
CA VAL A 35 97.21 9.66 -7.62
C VAL A 35 95.81 10.27 -7.79
N MET A 36 94.93 10.05 -6.83
CA MET A 36 93.68 10.83 -6.74
C MET A 36 93.94 12.10 -5.93
N LEU A 37 93.53 13.24 -6.48
CA LEU A 37 93.50 14.50 -5.74
C LEU A 37 92.12 14.66 -5.09
N GLN A 38 92.04 15.57 -4.12
CA GLN A 38 90.78 15.89 -3.44
C GLN A 38 89.68 16.31 -4.45
N THR A 39 90.05 17.07 -5.49
CA THR A 39 89.14 17.48 -6.57
C THR A 39 88.54 16.31 -7.33
N ASP A 40 89.29 15.21 -7.53
CA ASP A 40 88.76 14.02 -8.20
C ASP A 40 87.76 13.30 -7.31
N LEU A 41 88.05 13.22 -6.01
CA LEU A 41 87.15 12.65 -5.00
C LEU A 41 85.86 13.48 -4.85
N ASP A 42 85.97 14.80 -4.84
CA ASP A 42 84.81 15.71 -4.74
C ASP A 42 83.91 15.58 -5.97
N ASN A 43 84.50 15.48 -7.17
CA ASN A 43 83.76 15.24 -8.40
C ASN A 43 83.06 13.88 -8.40
N ALA A 44 83.76 12.82 -7.98
CA ALA A 44 83.19 11.48 -7.86
C ALA A 44 82.02 11.46 -6.86
N ASN A 45 82.17 12.13 -5.71
CA ASN A 45 81.11 12.26 -4.72
C ASN A 45 79.90 13.02 -5.27
N LYS A 46 80.13 14.14 -5.97
CA LYS A 46 79.06 14.93 -6.59
C LYS A 46 78.26 14.13 -7.61
N GLU A 47 78.94 13.37 -8.48
CA GLU A 47 78.27 12.49 -9.46
C GLU A 47 77.55 11.33 -8.76
N ASN A 48 78.12 10.75 -7.71
CA ASN A 48 77.45 9.72 -6.92
C ASN A 48 76.16 10.25 -6.25
N THR A 49 76.21 11.44 -5.62
CA THR A 49 75.02 12.09 -5.04
C THR A 49 73.95 12.32 -6.10
N LYS A 50 74.34 12.81 -7.29
CA LYS A 50 73.41 13.01 -8.42
C LYS A 50 72.76 11.70 -8.87
N TYR A 51 73.54 10.62 -8.97
CA TYR A 51 73.02 9.30 -9.32
C TYR A 51 72.05 8.76 -8.27
N VAL A 52 72.41 8.83 -6.99
CA VAL A 52 71.57 8.38 -5.87
C VAL A 52 70.25 9.15 -5.84
N ASN A 53 70.30 10.48 -5.96
CA ASN A 53 69.09 11.31 -5.99
C ASN A 53 68.20 10.95 -7.19
N LYS A 54 68.78 10.74 -8.38
CA LYS A 54 68.01 10.30 -9.56
C LYS A 54 67.32 8.95 -9.30
N LYS A 55 68.03 7.98 -8.72
CA LYS A 55 67.47 6.66 -8.40
C LYS A 55 66.39 6.73 -7.33
N PHE A 56 66.53 7.63 -6.36
CA PHE A 56 65.51 7.87 -5.36
C PHE A 56 64.22 8.43 -5.97
N GLU A 57 64.31 9.43 -6.86
CA GLU A 57 63.13 9.98 -7.55
C GLU A 57 62.45 8.97 -8.50
N GLU A 58 63.23 8.15 -9.22
CA GLU A 58 62.69 7.05 -10.02
C GLU A 58 61.90 6.05 -9.17
N ALA A 59 62.46 5.63 -8.02
CA ALA A 59 61.80 4.70 -7.11
C ALA A 59 60.53 5.29 -6.47
N LYS A 60 60.57 6.58 -6.12
CA LYS A 60 59.43 7.33 -5.58
C LYS A 60 58.28 7.39 -6.59
N THR A 61 58.59 7.76 -7.84
CA THR A 61 57.60 7.83 -8.93
C THR A 61 56.94 6.47 -9.16
N TYR A 62 57.73 5.39 -9.23
CA TYR A 62 57.21 4.04 -9.41
C TYR A 62 56.30 3.60 -8.25
N ALA A 63 56.67 3.92 -7.01
CA ALA A 63 55.85 3.62 -5.83
C ALA A 63 54.52 4.38 -5.86
N ASP A 64 54.53 5.66 -6.23
CA ASP A 64 53.34 6.50 -6.33
C ASP A 64 52.40 6.01 -7.46
N GLU A 65 52.93 5.68 -8.63
CA GLU A 65 52.16 5.12 -9.75
C GLU A 65 51.52 3.76 -9.39
N THR A 66 52.28 2.90 -8.72
CA THR A 66 51.80 1.57 -8.28
C THR A 66 50.71 1.70 -7.23
N ALA A 67 50.89 2.58 -6.23
CA ALA A 67 49.90 2.85 -5.20
C ALA A 67 48.61 3.43 -5.81
N THR A 68 48.74 4.39 -6.72
CA THR A 68 47.61 5.01 -7.44
C THR A 68 46.86 3.99 -8.28
N THR A 69 47.56 3.09 -8.97
CA THR A 69 46.95 2.01 -9.78
C THR A 69 46.13 1.06 -8.90
N LYS A 70 46.72 0.58 -7.79
CA LYS A 70 46.02 -0.34 -6.86
C LYS A 70 44.81 0.33 -6.21
N ALA A 71 44.94 1.60 -5.83
CA ALA A 71 43.83 2.38 -5.26
C ALA A 71 42.69 2.54 -6.28
N THR A 72 43.01 2.89 -7.53
CA THR A 72 42.02 3.02 -8.60
C THR A 72 41.30 1.70 -8.87
N GLN A 73 42.03 0.58 -8.96
CA GLN A 73 41.45 -0.75 -9.16
C GLN A 73 40.50 -1.14 -8.02
N ALA A 74 40.91 -0.91 -6.76
CA ALA A 74 40.08 -1.18 -5.60
C ALA A 74 38.80 -0.31 -5.61
N LEU A 75 38.92 0.96 -6.00
CA LEU A 75 37.78 1.87 -6.10
C LEU A 75 36.81 1.43 -7.21
N SER A 76 37.31 1.07 -8.40
CA SER A 76 36.47 0.56 -9.49
C SER A 76 35.77 -0.75 -9.12
N ALA A 77 36.45 -1.65 -8.41
CA ALA A 77 35.83 -2.89 -7.92
C ALA A 77 34.75 -2.62 -6.88
N ALA A 78 35.00 -1.68 -5.94
CA ALA A 78 34.03 -1.27 -4.94
C ALA A 78 32.79 -0.63 -5.58
N ASP A 79 32.97 0.24 -6.56
CA ASP A 79 31.90 0.90 -7.31
C ASP A 79 31.04 -0.12 -8.09
N THR A 80 31.69 -1.05 -8.77
CA THR A 80 31.02 -2.17 -9.48
C THR A 80 30.19 -3.01 -8.52
N ASN A 81 30.77 -3.39 -7.37
CA ASN A 81 30.09 -4.21 -6.37
C ASN A 81 28.90 -3.46 -5.77
N ALA A 82 29.08 -2.19 -5.40
CA ALA A 82 28.02 -1.34 -4.85
C ALA A 82 26.84 -1.22 -5.83
N THR A 83 27.13 -0.98 -7.11
CA THR A 83 26.13 -0.90 -8.17
C THR A 83 25.39 -2.22 -8.37
N SER A 84 26.10 -3.34 -8.34
CA SER A 84 25.50 -4.67 -8.46
C SER A 84 24.57 -4.98 -7.29
N TYR A 85 25.00 -4.74 -6.04
CA TYR A 85 24.15 -4.98 -4.88
C TYR A 85 22.90 -4.09 -4.88
N ALA A 86 23.02 -2.82 -5.24
CA ALA A 86 21.88 -1.92 -5.35
C ALA A 86 20.88 -2.38 -6.43
N SER A 87 21.39 -2.79 -7.59
CA SER A 87 20.56 -3.29 -8.70
C SER A 87 19.83 -4.57 -8.34
N ASN A 88 20.54 -5.54 -7.73
CA ASN A 88 19.96 -6.81 -7.29
C ASN A 88 18.88 -6.62 -6.22
N ALA A 89 19.10 -5.69 -5.27
CA ALA A 89 18.12 -5.35 -4.25
C ALA A 89 16.86 -4.73 -4.88
N LEU A 90 17.02 -3.82 -5.84
CA LEU A 90 15.90 -3.18 -6.54
C LEU A 90 15.11 -4.19 -7.39
N GLU A 91 15.80 -5.08 -8.08
CA GLU A 91 15.17 -6.15 -8.88
C GLU A 91 14.39 -7.12 -8.00
N SER A 92 14.97 -7.51 -6.86
CA SER A 92 14.30 -8.37 -5.88
C SER A 92 13.03 -7.72 -5.32
N ALA A 93 13.08 -6.43 -4.99
CA ALA A 93 11.93 -5.68 -4.48
C ALA A 93 10.82 -5.51 -5.53
N LYS A 94 11.19 -5.22 -6.79
CA LYS A 94 10.24 -5.16 -7.91
C LYS A 94 9.58 -6.50 -8.13
N LYS A 95 10.37 -7.56 -8.24
CA LYS A 95 9.87 -8.93 -8.41
C LYS A 95 8.91 -9.33 -7.31
N TYR A 96 9.25 -9.05 -6.04
CA TYR A 96 8.35 -9.30 -4.92
C TYR A 96 7.01 -8.58 -5.08
N THR A 97 7.04 -7.31 -5.49
CA THR A 97 5.82 -6.50 -5.68
C THR A 97 4.98 -7.03 -6.84
N ASP A 98 5.62 -7.32 -7.98
CA ASP A 98 4.96 -7.82 -9.18
C ASP A 98 4.35 -9.21 -8.97
N ASP A 99 5.05 -10.10 -8.26
CA ASP A 99 4.58 -11.45 -7.91
C ASP A 99 3.38 -11.41 -6.96
N LYS A 100 3.18 -10.30 -6.23
CA LYS A 100 2.07 -10.12 -5.28
C LYS A 100 0.94 -9.29 -5.86
N LEU A 101 1.17 -8.49 -6.90
CA LEU A 101 0.19 -7.55 -7.41
C LEU A 101 -1.00 -8.28 -8.08
N GLY A 102 -2.21 -8.01 -7.59
CA GLY A 102 -3.45 -8.59 -8.12
C GLY A 102 -3.55 -10.11 -7.95
N LYS A 103 -2.77 -10.70 -7.03
CA LYS A 103 -2.81 -12.14 -6.71
C LYS A 103 -3.56 -12.41 -5.39
N PRO A 104 -4.08 -13.64 -5.18
CA PRO A 104 -4.63 -14.04 -3.88
C PRO A 104 -3.61 -13.84 -2.75
N ASN A 105 -4.06 -13.32 -1.60
CA ASN A 105 -3.21 -12.97 -0.45
C ASN A 105 -2.05 -12.00 -0.81
N GLY A 106 -2.25 -11.16 -1.83
CA GLY A 106 -1.25 -10.25 -2.36
C GLY A 106 -1.59 -8.77 -2.15
N ILE A 107 -1.04 -7.94 -3.03
CA ILE A 107 -1.20 -6.48 -3.03
C ILE A 107 -2.31 -6.12 -4.01
N ALA A 108 -3.28 -5.30 -3.60
CA ALA A 108 -4.36 -4.85 -4.47
C ALA A 108 -3.83 -3.85 -5.53
N GLY A 109 -4.32 -4.00 -6.76
CA GLY A 109 -4.07 -3.00 -7.80
C GLY A 109 -4.99 -1.81 -7.62
N LEU A 110 -4.54 -0.61 -8.00
CA LEU A 110 -5.35 0.61 -7.95
C LEU A 110 -5.72 1.07 -9.37
N ASP A 111 -6.88 1.68 -9.51
CA ASP A 111 -7.29 2.39 -10.73
C ASP A 111 -6.63 3.77 -10.82
N LYS A 112 -6.96 4.50 -11.90
CA LYS A 112 -6.46 5.87 -12.16
C LYS A 112 -6.79 6.88 -11.06
N ASP A 113 -7.78 6.59 -10.21
CA ASP A 113 -8.22 7.46 -9.12
C ASP A 113 -7.65 6.99 -7.76
N GLY A 114 -6.76 6.00 -7.77
CA GLY A 114 -6.11 5.46 -6.57
C GLY A 114 -7.00 4.54 -5.74
N LYS A 115 -8.04 3.93 -6.33
CA LYS A 115 -8.99 3.04 -5.63
C LYS A 115 -8.85 1.61 -6.11
N VAL A 116 -9.22 0.65 -5.25
CA VAL A 116 -9.27 -0.77 -5.64
C VAL A 116 -10.41 -0.97 -6.66
N PRO A 117 -10.12 -1.43 -7.88
CA PRO A 117 -11.15 -1.66 -8.89
C PRO A 117 -12.19 -2.67 -8.40
N THR A 118 -13.46 -2.44 -8.73
CA THR A 118 -14.56 -3.35 -8.37
C THR A 118 -14.42 -4.75 -8.98
N THR A 119 -13.64 -4.89 -10.06
CA THR A 119 -13.29 -6.19 -10.66
C THR A 119 -12.44 -7.06 -9.73
N GLN A 120 -11.74 -6.48 -8.75
CA GLN A 120 -10.99 -7.19 -7.71
C GLN A 120 -11.83 -7.50 -6.48
N LEU A 121 -13.04 -6.95 -6.38
CA LEU A 121 -13.93 -7.18 -5.24
C LEU A 121 -14.91 -8.31 -5.56
N PRO A 122 -15.26 -9.17 -4.58
CA PRO A 122 -16.34 -10.13 -4.74
C PRO A 122 -17.64 -9.41 -5.10
N LYS A 123 -18.41 -10.00 -6.02
CA LYS A 123 -19.80 -9.56 -6.23
C LYS A 123 -20.55 -9.77 -4.91
N ARG A 124 -21.24 -8.73 -4.45
CA ARG A 124 -22.04 -8.75 -3.22
C ARG A 124 -23.50 -8.95 -3.58
N THR A 125 -24.23 -9.69 -2.77
CA THR A 125 -25.68 -9.80 -2.88
C THR A 125 -26.37 -8.72 -2.03
N ALA A 126 -27.66 -8.47 -2.28
CA ALA A 126 -28.43 -7.50 -1.52
C ALA A 126 -28.48 -7.82 -0.01
N SER A 127 -28.34 -9.10 0.35
CA SER A 127 -28.19 -9.59 1.73
C SER A 127 -26.99 -9.00 2.46
N ASP A 128 -25.91 -8.68 1.74
CA ASP A 128 -24.67 -8.18 2.33
C ASP A 128 -24.75 -6.68 2.61
N ILE A 129 -25.76 -5.99 2.07
CA ILE A 129 -25.90 -4.55 2.19
C ILE A 129 -26.71 -4.24 3.46
N THR A 130 -26.04 -3.67 4.46
CA THR A 130 -26.71 -3.05 5.61
C THR A 130 -27.34 -1.74 5.16
N LEU A 131 -28.66 -1.63 5.35
CA LEU A 131 -29.37 -0.38 5.11
C LEU A 131 -29.49 0.41 6.41
N VAL A 132 -29.17 1.71 6.34
CA VAL A 132 -29.47 2.65 7.41
C VAL A 132 -30.71 3.43 7.01
N ASP A 133 -31.85 3.06 7.59
CA ASP A 133 -33.09 3.78 7.37
C ASP A 133 -33.25 4.90 8.38
N GLN A 134 -32.68 6.06 8.06
CA GLN A 134 -32.74 7.23 8.92
C GLN A 134 -34.17 7.75 9.13
N LYS A 135 -35.11 7.40 8.24
CA LYS A 135 -36.49 7.89 8.27
C LYS A 135 -37.51 6.85 8.77
N GLY A 136 -37.08 5.61 8.99
CA GLY A 136 -37.89 4.54 9.55
C GLY A 136 -39.07 4.09 8.67
N TYR A 137 -38.93 4.18 7.35
CA TYR A 137 -39.91 3.66 6.39
C TYR A 137 -40.04 2.13 6.41
N TYR A 138 -38.99 1.41 6.77
CA TYR A 138 -38.97 -0.04 6.88
C TYR A 138 -38.29 -0.47 8.17
N THR A 139 -38.74 -1.60 8.70
CA THR A 139 -38.27 -2.14 9.99
C THR A 139 -37.06 -3.07 9.83
N GLN A 140 -36.74 -3.42 8.58
CA GLN A 140 -35.78 -4.44 8.23
C GLN A 140 -34.38 -3.85 8.01
N LYS A 141 -33.33 -4.63 8.33
CA LYS A 141 -31.93 -4.16 8.35
C LYS A 141 -31.13 -4.45 7.07
N ASN A 142 -31.68 -5.25 6.16
CA ASN A 142 -31.09 -5.55 4.86
C ASN A 142 -32.07 -5.19 3.73
N ALA A 143 -31.52 -5.02 2.52
CA ALA A 143 -32.30 -4.55 1.38
C ALA A 143 -33.40 -5.54 0.96
N GLU A 144 -33.11 -6.83 0.96
CA GLU A 144 -34.07 -7.84 0.52
C GLU A 144 -35.33 -7.88 1.41
N ALA A 145 -35.15 -7.89 2.73
CA ALA A 145 -36.27 -7.89 3.67
C ALA A 145 -37.06 -6.56 3.65
N ALA A 146 -36.37 -5.43 3.46
CA ALA A 146 -37.04 -4.14 3.30
C ALA A 146 -37.93 -4.11 2.05
N LEU A 147 -37.42 -4.61 0.91
CA LEU A 147 -38.21 -4.73 -0.32
C LEU A 147 -39.39 -5.69 -0.15
N GLN A 148 -39.20 -6.81 0.55
CA GLN A 148 -40.29 -7.74 0.85
C GLN A 148 -41.40 -7.07 1.67
N GLN A 149 -41.05 -6.34 2.73
CA GLN A 149 -42.01 -5.59 3.55
C GLN A 149 -42.85 -4.60 2.72
N VAL A 150 -42.20 -3.88 1.79
CA VAL A 150 -42.88 -2.96 0.88
C VAL A 150 -43.81 -3.75 -0.06
N GLY A 151 -43.35 -4.87 -0.61
CA GLY A 151 -44.15 -5.75 -1.46
C GLY A 151 -45.41 -6.27 -0.76
N ASP A 152 -45.28 -6.72 0.48
CA ASP A 152 -46.41 -7.22 1.29
C ASP A 152 -47.42 -6.10 1.57
N THR A 153 -46.94 -4.90 1.88
CA THR A 153 -47.78 -3.72 2.10
C THR A 153 -48.59 -3.40 0.84
N LEU A 154 -47.94 -3.37 -0.33
CA LEU A 154 -48.60 -3.11 -1.61
C LEU A 154 -49.60 -4.21 -1.99
N LYS A 155 -49.26 -5.49 -1.75
CA LYS A 155 -50.15 -6.63 -1.98
C LYS A 155 -51.44 -6.49 -1.17
N ASN A 156 -51.33 -6.08 0.09
CA ASN A 156 -52.49 -5.87 0.96
C ASN A 156 -53.37 -4.69 0.51
N MET A 157 -52.78 -3.60 0.01
CA MET A 157 -53.54 -2.45 -0.51
C MET A 157 -54.37 -2.79 -1.75
N GLN A 158 -53.94 -3.77 -2.55
CA GLN A 158 -54.65 -4.19 -3.77
C GLN A 158 -55.53 -5.43 -3.56
N GLN A 159 -55.70 -5.89 -2.32
CA GLN A 159 -56.42 -7.12 -2.02
C GLN A 159 -57.90 -7.00 -2.38
N LYS A 160 -58.36 -7.81 -3.36
CA LYS A 160 -59.78 -7.97 -3.67
C LYS A 160 -60.43 -8.86 -2.61
N LEU A 161 -61.55 -8.41 -2.04
CA LEU A 161 -62.27 -9.07 -0.96
C LEU A 161 -63.74 -9.31 -1.33
N SER A 162 -64.30 -10.40 -0.82
CA SER A 162 -65.72 -10.75 -0.93
C SER A 162 -66.39 -10.63 0.43
N ASN A 163 -67.64 -10.13 0.46
CA ASN A 163 -68.39 -9.95 1.71
C ASN A 163 -69.39 -11.08 1.94
N TYR A 164 -69.36 -11.65 3.14
CA TYR A 164 -70.30 -12.67 3.60
C TYR A 164 -71.02 -12.16 4.84
N LYS A 165 -72.35 -12.05 4.77
CA LYS A 165 -73.18 -11.54 5.86
C LYS A 165 -73.84 -12.70 6.61
N SER A 166 -73.88 -12.64 7.93
CA SER A 166 -74.51 -13.64 8.79
C SER A 166 -75.14 -12.99 10.02
N SER A 167 -75.87 -13.80 10.80
CA SER A 167 -76.53 -13.36 12.04
C SER A 167 -77.53 -12.21 11.80
N LYS A 168 -78.52 -12.47 10.94
CA LYS A 168 -79.61 -11.53 10.66
C LYS A 168 -80.55 -11.45 11.87
N ASP A 169 -80.82 -10.24 12.34
CA ASP A 169 -81.77 -10.00 13.43
C ASP A 169 -83.22 -9.79 12.92
N THR A 170 -84.14 -9.51 13.85
CA THR A 170 -85.56 -9.30 13.59
C THR A 170 -85.85 -8.05 12.75
N ASN A 171 -84.97 -7.05 12.81
CA ASN A 171 -85.05 -5.82 12.02
C ASN A 171 -84.40 -5.98 10.65
N GLY A 172 -83.85 -7.17 10.37
CA GLY A 172 -83.24 -7.53 9.11
C GLY A 172 -81.79 -7.07 8.94
N ILE A 173 -81.16 -6.60 10.02
CA ILE A 173 -79.77 -6.16 10.06
C ILE A 173 -78.88 -7.39 10.28
N PHE A 174 -77.79 -7.50 9.52
CA PHE A 174 -76.79 -8.54 9.70
C PHE A 174 -75.72 -8.05 10.67
N SER A 175 -75.63 -8.65 11.85
CA SER A 175 -74.69 -8.21 12.89
C SER A 175 -73.25 -8.68 12.63
N ILE A 176 -73.03 -9.60 11.68
CA ILE A 176 -71.69 -10.08 11.32
C ILE A 176 -71.47 -9.96 9.82
N VAL A 177 -70.34 -9.35 9.44
CA VAL A 177 -69.83 -9.33 8.07
C VAL A 177 -68.40 -9.84 8.05
N GLU A 178 -68.19 -10.97 7.37
CA GLU A 178 -66.87 -11.54 7.12
C GLU A 178 -66.41 -11.13 5.72
N CYS A 179 -65.35 -10.33 5.64
CA CYS A 179 -64.66 -10.03 4.40
C CYS A 179 -63.59 -11.10 4.16
N LYS A 180 -63.74 -11.90 3.11
CA LYS A 180 -62.86 -13.03 2.79
C LYS A 180 -61.98 -12.72 1.58
N ARG A 181 -60.76 -13.26 1.61
CA ARG A 181 -59.84 -13.27 0.47
C ARG A 181 -60.35 -14.24 -0.61
N LYS A 182 -59.72 -14.23 -1.78
CA LYS A 182 -60.07 -15.10 -2.91
C LYS A 182 -59.97 -16.60 -2.57
N ASP A 183 -59.05 -16.96 -1.68
CA ASP A 183 -58.85 -18.34 -1.20
C ASP A 183 -59.88 -18.76 -0.12
N GLY A 184 -60.78 -17.87 0.29
CA GLY A 184 -61.80 -18.12 1.30
C GLY A 184 -61.36 -17.85 2.75
N THR A 185 -60.09 -17.51 2.99
CA THR A 185 -59.62 -17.11 4.33
C THR A 185 -60.20 -15.76 4.74
N ILE A 186 -60.42 -15.55 6.04
CA ILE A 186 -60.96 -14.30 6.57
C ILE A 186 -59.85 -13.24 6.56
N PHE A 187 -60.12 -12.09 5.93
CA PHE A 187 -59.24 -10.92 5.99
C PHE A 187 -59.63 -10.01 7.15
N ARG A 188 -60.93 -9.70 7.27
CA ARG A 188 -61.49 -8.97 8.41
C ARG A 188 -62.89 -9.44 8.75
N LYS A 189 -63.26 -9.34 10.03
CA LYS A 189 -64.59 -9.63 10.54
C LYS A 189 -65.15 -8.42 11.26
N GLN A 190 -66.27 -7.92 10.78
CA GLN A 190 -67.03 -6.83 11.39
C GLN A 190 -68.13 -7.44 12.25
N ILE A 191 -68.25 -6.95 13.48
CA ILE A 191 -69.24 -7.40 14.47
C ILE A 191 -69.94 -6.16 15.02
N LEU A 192 -71.25 -6.06 14.77
CA LEU A 192 -72.12 -5.08 15.39
C LEU A 192 -72.60 -5.61 16.74
N SER A 193 -72.60 -4.75 17.75
CA SER A 193 -72.93 -5.09 19.13
C SER A 193 -73.54 -3.88 19.85
N ASP A 194 -73.99 -4.08 21.10
CA ASP A 194 -74.66 -3.07 21.91
C ASP A 194 -75.91 -2.48 21.21
N PRO A 195 -76.94 -3.31 20.92
CA PRO A 195 -78.19 -2.83 20.37
C PRO A 195 -78.95 -1.98 21.41
N ASP A 196 -79.48 -0.84 20.98
CA ASP A 196 -80.38 -0.02 21.79
C ASP A 196 -81.82 -0.54 21.77
N THR A 197 -82.74 0.19 22.42
CA THR A 197 -84.17 -0.16 22.47
C THR A 197 -84.87 -0.09 21.11
N ASN A 198 -84.29 0.63 20.14
CA ASN A 198 -84.80 0.76 18.78
C ASN A 198 -84.17 -0.30 17.83
N GLY A 199 -83.22 -1.10 18.34
CA GLY A 199 -82.50 -2.12 17.59
C GLY A 199 -81.32 -1.58 16.77
N ASN A 200 -80.86 -0.35 17.05
CA ASN A 200 -79.67 0.24 16.44
C ASN A 200 -78.41 -0.18 17.21
N TYR A 201 -77.36 -0.60 16.49
CA TYR A 201 -76.12 -1.09 17.11
C TYR A 201 -75.13 0.05 17.36
N ARG A 202 -74.82 0.34 18.62
CA ARG A 202 -73.96 1.48 18.98
C ARG A 202 -72.47 1.17 18.94
N LYS A 203 -72.09 -0.08 18.65
CA LYS A 203 -70.69 -0.51 18.65
C LYS A 203 -70.36 -1.43 17.49
N GLN A 204 -69.31 -1.08 16.74
CA GLN A 204 -68.73 -1.93 15.70
C GLN A 204 -67.32 -2.35 16.09
N THR A 205 -67.06 -3.65 16.08
CA THR A 205 -65.72 -4.22 16.27
C THR A 205 -65.23 -4.81 14.95
N ILE A 206 -64.09 -4.33 14.43
CA ILE A 206 -63.43 -4.85 13.25
C ILE A 206 -62.17 -5.60 13.68
N ASN A 207 -62.16 -6.92 13.52
CA ASN A 207 -60.97 -7.73 13.72
C ASN A 207 -60.29 -7.98 12.37
N PHE A 208 -59.00 -7.68 12.27
CA PHE A 208 -58.14 -8.01 11.15
C PHE A 208 -57.41 -9.32 11.42
N TYR A 209 -57.35 -10.18 10.42
CA TYR A 209 -56.77 -11.52 10.54
C TYR A 209 -55.49 -11.64 9.70
N ASP A 210 -54.59 -12.49 10.18
CA ASP A 210 -53.37 -12.89 9.47
C ASP A 210 -53.67 -13.56 8.11
N GLU A 211 -52.62 -13.88 7.35
CA GLU A 211 -52.76 -14.52 6.03
C GLU A 211 -53.47 -15.89 6.11
N SER A 212 -53.32 -16.62 7.22
CA SER A 212 -54.02 -17.89 7.45
C SER A 212 -55.52 -17.71 7.74
N GLY A 213 -55.93 -16.50 8.12
CA GLY A 213 -57.31 -16.16 8.49
C GLY A 213 -57.73 -16.67 9.86
N THR A 214 -56.79 -17.05 10.73
CA THR A 214 -57.07 -17.67 12.02
C THR A 214 -56.67 -16.80 13.21
N LYS A 215 -55.61 -16.02 13.09
CA LYS A 215 -55.08 -15.18 14.17
C LYS A 215 -55.48 -13.72 13.95
N ILE A 216 -56.01 -13.08 14.98
CA ILE A 216 -56.27 -11.63 14.97
C ILE A 216 -54.92 -10.89 15.07
N ILE A 217 -54.66 -9.99 14.14
CA ILE A 217 -53.44 -9.16 14.04
C ILE A 217 -53.70 -7.68 14.35
N GLY A 218 -54.97 -7.28 14.41
CA GLY A 218 -55.38 -5.93 14.76
C GLY A 218 -56.88 -5.89 15.07
N THR A 219 -57.29 -4.97 15.93
CA THR A 219 -58.69 -4.79 16.31
C THR A 219 -58.98 -3.30 16.38
N ASP A 220 -59.94 -2.86 15.59
CA ASP A 220 -60.48 -1.51 15.62
C ASP A 220 -61.87 -1.56 16.25
N VAL A 221 -62.13 -0.68 17.21
CA VAL A 221 -63.44 -0.58 17.87
C VAL A 221 -63.99 0.80 17.60
N TYR A 222 -65.19 0.85 17.03
CA TYR A 222 -65.90 2.08 16.72
C TYR A 222 -67.14 2.22 17.59
N VAL A 223 -67.39 3.44 18.02
CA VAL A 223 -68.68 3.86 18.61
C VAL A 223 -69.52 4.50 17.53
N ILE A 224 -70.74 4.00 17.34
CA ILE A 224 -71.71 4.49 16.38
C ILE A 224 -72.73 5.32 17.15
N THR A 225 -72.96 6.54 16.68
CA THR A 225 -74.02 7.40 17.21
C THR A 225 -75.08 7.63 16.14
N TYR A 226 -76.32 7.78 16.60
CA TYR A 226 -77.52 7.89 15.78
C TYR A 226 -78.26 9.18 16.10
N ASP A 227 -78.98 9.73 15.12
CA ASP A 227 -79.94 10.80 15.37
C ASP A 227 -81.29 10.26 15.91
N ALA A 228 -82.27 11.15 16.05
CA ALA A 228 -83.59 10.81 16.55
C ALA A 228 -84.40 9.93 15.59
N ASP A 229 -84.07 9.93 14.29
CA ASP A 229 -84.75 9.14 13.25
C ASP A 229 -84.10 7.75 13.08
N GLY A 230 -82.96 7.51 13.73
CA GLY A 230 -82.23 6.25 13.71
C GLY A 230 -81.17 6.18 12.60
N ASP A 231 -80.85 7.31 11.96
CA ASP A 231 -79.80 7.39 10.96
C ASP A 231 -78.42 7.59 11.62
N VAL A 232 -77.38 6.99 11.04
CA VAL A 232 -76.01 7.08 11.57
C VAL A 232 -75.46 8.48 11.36
N ILE A 233 -75.08 9.16 12.44
CA ILE A 233 -74.47 10.51 12.39
C ILE A 233 -72.95 10.48 12.56
N SER A 234 -72.39 9.48 13.25
CA SER A 234 -70.94 9.33 13.35
C SER A 234 -70.52 7.89 13.64
N GLU A 235 -69.39 7.48 13.10
CA GLU A 235 -68.67 6.26 13.47
C GLU A 235 -67.24 6.66 13.86
N VAL A 236 -66.91 6.57 15.16
CA VAL A 236 -65.65 7.10 15.72
C VAL A 236 -64.79 5.97 16.28
N LEU A 237 -63.55 5.85 15.76
CA LEU A 237 -62.54 4.89 16.25
C LEU A 237 -62.11 5.25 17.68
N GLN A 238 -62.04 4.24 18.56
CA GLN A 238 -61.56 4.34 19.94
C GLN A 238 -60.08 3.99 20.07
#